data_AF-A0A7C7YST2-F1
#
_entry.id   AF-A0A7C7YST2-F1
#
_cell.length_a   1.000
_cell.length_b   1.000
_cell.length_c   1.000
_cell.angle_alpha   90.00
_cell.angle_beta   90.00
_cell.angle_gamma   90.00
#
_symmetry.space_group_name_H-M   'P 1'
#
loop_
_entity.id
_entity.type
_entity.pdbx_description
1 polymer ?
#
loop_
_entity_poly.entity_id
_entity_poly.type
_entity_poly.pdbx_seq_one_letter_code
_entity_poly.pdbx_strand_id
1 'polypeptide(L)'
;MRMLNPSKAVMVPPSTHPYHRHTMSSARFQSPARWLALSLFSFAGLGPLSAMGPVGSLGPLRNPWNPVRAACTSPATGQVEIADETEPKLFEVTRIIDGDTIHILRAGETDKLRLLSVDTEEKLTPGRRGSASKPQTVFGEETKLWTAAYMGQFRDSEGTLRVGLSFPEGLEERDIYGRLLCHVIMPDGTDFNLLLVELGKSPYFNKYGNSRIAHDEFVAAQKSARGLKLGIWDPTTNRPLDSDAPAAVRDYAALLPWWQIRADAIEAFRRRVAAGAKNLIAADNGATLAAATLRSESVEVFGSPSRFYEEKDGSLTVLFRAGADSPGLRVIIPADSRPAFEAFDLKALTAEFRQNYAFVNGTLQQGPRGPQLITTHPKNWRRAGPDPR
;
A
#
# COMPACT_ATOMS: atom_id res chain seq x y z
N MET A 1 -21.32 -9.95 48.33
CA MET A 1 -20.91 -11.37 48.18
C MET A 1 -20.95 -11.65 46.68
N ARG A 2 -19.87 -11.73 45.89
CA ARG A 2 -18.42 -11.86 46.07
C ARG A 2 -17.68 -10.79 45.22
N MET A 3 -16.57 -10.28 45.74
CA MET A 3 -15.51 -9.58 44.99
C MET A 3 -14.62 -10.58 44.23
N LEU A 4 -13.88 -10.11 43.22
CA LEU A 4 -12.57 -10.54 42.65
C LEU A 4 -12.46 -9.93 41.24
N ASN A 5 -11.37 -9.37 40.68
CA ASN A 5 -10.04 -8.97 41.12
C ASN A 5 -9.41 -8.20 39.92
N PRO A 6 -8.75 -7.03 40.05
CA PRO A 6 -8.07 -6.37 38.94
C PRO A 6 -6.56 -6.60 39.03
N SER A 7 -5.92 -7.26 38.05
CA SER A 7 -4.45 -7.21 37.83
C SER A 7 -4.03 -7.99 36.58
N LYS A 8 -3.48 -7.28 35.59
CA LYS A 8 -2.26 -7.64 34.86
C LYS A 8 -1.81 -6.41 34.07
N ALA A 9 -1.13 -5.50 34.77
CA ALA A 9 -0.31 -4.48 34.13
C ALA A 9 0.93 -5.17 33.55
N VAL A 10 1.12 -5.04 32.23
CA VAL A 10 2.36 -5.44 31.56
C VAL A 10 3.41 -4.39 31.92
N MET A 11 4.37 -4.79 32.74
CA MET A 11 5.46 -3.98 33.25
C MET A 11 6.53 -3.86 32.14
N VAL A 12 6.76 -2.65 31.65
CA VAL A 12 7.89 -2.34 30.77
C VAL A 12 9.13 -2.15 31.66
N PRO A 13 10.21 -2.94 31.52
CA PRO A 13 11.42 -2.72 32.28
C PRO A 13 12.20 -1.50 31.73
N PRO A 14 12.80 -0.66 32.60
CA PRO A 14 13.68 0.42 32.15
C PRO A 14 15.03 -0.14 31.70
N SER A 15 15.46 0.19 30.47
CA SER A 15 16.80 -0.15 29.99
C SER A 15 17.82 0.89 30.46
N THR A 16 18.60 0.54 31.48
CA THR A 16 19.83 1.25 31.83
C THR A 16 21.03 0.34 31.57
N HIS A 17 21.85 0.64 30.55
CA HIS A 17 23.28 0.31 30.60
C HIS A 17 24.14 1.22 29.70
N PRO A 18 25.33 1.64 30.18
CA PRO A 18 26.27 2.50 29.45
C PRO A 18 27.24 1.67 28.60
N TYR A 19 27.52 2.13 27.37
CA TYR A 19 28.55 1.54 26.51
C TYR A 19 29.94 2.11 26.85
N HIS A 20 30.85 1.24 27.29
CA HIS A 20 32.30 1.51 27.32
C HIS A 20 32.91 1.24 25.94
N ARG A 21 33.71 2.20 25.45
CA ARG A 21 34.59 2.07 24.26
C ARG A 21 35.79 1.19 24.58
N HIS A 22 36.09 0.23 23.70
CA HIS A 22 37.46 -0.20 23.45
C HIS A 22 37.80 -0.11 21.97
N THR A 23 38.86 0.65 21.70
CA THR A 23 39.56 0.84 20.43
C THR A 23 40.55 -0.30 20.17
N MET A 24 40.53 -0.90 18.98
CA MET A 24 41.71 -1.48 18.30
C MET A 24 41.44 -1.44 16.79
N SER A 25 42.11 -0.53 16.07
CA SER A 25 43.40 -0.68 15.38
C SER A 25 43.34 -1.57 14.13
N SER A 26 43.65 -0.91 13.02
CA SER A 26 43.70 -1.35 11.63
C SER A 26 44.74 -2.43 11.34
N ALA A 27 44.42 -3.35 10.44
CA ALA A 27 45.40 -3.99 9.57
C ALA A 27 44.82 -4.22 8.17
N ARG A 28 45.49 -3.62 7.18
CA ARG A 28 45.30 -3.81 5.73
C ARG A 28 45.73 -5.22 5.33
N PHE A 29 45.10 -5.82 4.33
CA PHE A 29 45.81 -6.72 3.40
C PHE A 29 45.15 -6.73 2.01
N GLN A 30 46.01 -6.92 1.02
CA GLN A 30 45.88 -6.62 -0.40
C GLN A 30 45.11 -7.70 -1.21
N SER A 31 44.50 -7.26 -2.31
CA SER A 31 44.14 -8.09 -3.48
C SER A 31 45.38 -8.54 -4.26
N PRO A 32 45.32 -9.61 -5.10
CA PRO A 32 45.08 -9.35 -6.54
C PRO A 32 44.36 -10.46 -7.36
N ALA A 33 43.63 -9.97 -8.38
CA ALA A 33 43.51 -10.37 -9.80
C ALA A 33 43.51 -11.85 -10.32
N ARG A 34 42.46 -12.11 -11.14
CA ARG A 34 42.41 -12.70 -12.51
C ARG A 34 42.99 -14.08 -12.82
N TRP A 35 42.23 -14.89 -13.58
CA TRP A 35 42.62 -15.49 -14.89
C TRP A 35 41.43 -16.19 -15.62
N LEU A 36 41.41 -16.04 -16.97
CA LEU A 36 40.90 -16.87 -18.11
C LEU A 36 39.59 -17.69 -18.03
N ALA A 37 38.91 -18.11 -19.11
CA ALA A 37 38.72 -17.72 -20.51
C ALA A 37 37.86 -18.83 -21.20
N LEU A 38 37.07 -18.42 -22.20
CA LEU A 38 36.56 -19.11 -23.40
C LEU A 38 36.35 -20.65 -23.41
N SER A 39 35.19 -21.08 -23.93
CA SER A 39 35.12 -21.67 -25.30
C SER A 39 33.69 -21.79 -25.84
N LEU A 40 33.60 -21.58 -27.15
CA LEU A 40 32.46 -21.67 -28.06
C LEU A 40 32.09 -23.12 -28.40
N PHE A 41 30.84 -23.37 -28.75
CA PHE A 41 30.48 -24.25 -29.87
C PHE A 41 29.17 -23.79 -30.51
N SER A 42 29.26 -23.44 -31.79
CA SER A 42 28.13 -23.32 -32.73
C SER A 42 27.98 -24.64 -33.48
N PHE A 43 26.75 -25.07 -33.77
CA PHE A 43 26.42 -25.66 -35.08
C PHE A 43 24.91 -25.56 -35.36
N ALA A 44 24.63 -25.31 -36.65
CA ALA A 44 23.35 -24.97 -37.24
C ALA A 44 22.46 -26.19 -37.55
N GLY A 45 21.17 -25.93 -37.79
CA GLY A 45 20.25 -26.89 -38.42
C GLY A 45 18.85 -26.30 -38.64
N LEU A 46 18.57 -25.89 -39.88
CA LEU A 46 17.25 -25.47 -40.41
C LEU A 46 16.37 -26.70 -40.74
N GLY A 47 15.05 -26.59 -40.54
CA GLY A 47 14.05 -27.46 -41.19
C GLY A 47 12.69 -27.47 -40.50
N PRO A 48 11.56 -27.23 -41.20
CA PRO A 48 10.30 -26.79 -40.59
C PRO A 48 9.36 -27.95 -40.22
N LEU A 49 8.46 -27.73 -39.24
CA LEU A 49 7.28 -28.57 -39.03
C LEU A 49 6.03 -27.68 -38.90
N SER A 50 5.13 -27.81 -39.87
CA SER A 50 3.74 -27.42 -39.77
C SER A 50 2.96 -28.47 -38.98
N ALA A 51 2.22 -28.06 -37.95
CA ALA A 51 0.95 -28.69 -37.58
C ALA A 51 0.20 -27.78 -36.60
N MET A 52 -0.97 -27.32 -37.04
CA MET A 52 -1.96 -26.65 -36.20
C MET A 52 -2.50 -27.63 -35.16
N GLY A 53 -2.62 -27.17 -33.92
CA GLY A 53 -3.33 -27.83 -32.82
C GLY A 53 -4.04 -26.77 -31.98
N PRO A 54 -5.22 -27.08 -31.41
CA PRO A 54 -6.26 -26.09 -31.15
C PRO A 54 -5.99 -25.22 -29.92
N VAL A 55 -6.52 -24.00 -30.01
CA VAL A 55 -6.66 -23.03 -28.93
C VAL A 55 -7.38 -23.68 -27.76
N GLY A 56 -6.65 -23.88 -26.66
CA GLY A 56 -7.22 -24.23 -25.37
C GLY A 56 -8.11 -23.10 -24.87
N SER A 57 -9.37 -23.44 -24.63
CA SER A 57 -10.40 -22.58 -24.04
C SER A 57 -9.90 -21.91 -22.76
N LEU A 58 -9.70 -20.59 -22.80
CA LEU A 58 -9.55 -19.76 -21.61
C LEU A 58 -10.89 -19.78 -20.86
N GLY A 59 -10.91 -20.43 -19.70
CA GLY A 59 -12.03 -20.34 -18.76
C GLY A 59 -12.27 -18.86 -18.38
N PRO A 60 -13.53 -18.48 -18.09
CA PRO A 60 -13.85 -17.08 -17.85
C PRO A 60 -13.16 -16.59 -16.57
N LEU A 61 -12.31 -15.57 -16.72
CA LEU A 61 -11.84 -14.72 -15.62
C LEU A 61 -13.08 -14.07 -14.98
N ARG A 62 -13.43 -14.50 -13.77
CA ARG A 62 -14.53 -13.93 -12.99
C ARG A 62 -14.10 -12.60 -12.38
N ASN A 63 -14.82 -11.56 -12.74
CA ASN A 63 -14.66 -10.18 -12.28
C ASN A 63 -15.47 -9.95 -10.99
N PRO A 64 -14.90 -9.39 -9.90
CA PRO A 64 -15.61 -9.20 -8.63
C PRO A 64 -16.63 -8.03 -8.60
N TRP A 65 -16.84 -7.33 -9.71
CA TRP A 65 -17.69 -6.12 -9.76
C TRP A 65 -19.05 -6.32 -10.47
N ASN A 66 -19.73 -7.46 -10.25
CA ASN A 66 -21.08 -7.66 -10.81
C ASN A 66 -22.05 -8.22 -9.76
N PRO A 67 -23.08 -7.47 -9.32
CA PRO A 67 -24.16 -8.04 -8.53
C PRO A 67 -25.09 -8.84 -9.45
N VAL A 68 -25.05 -10.16 -9.34
CA VAL A 68 -26.05 -11.03 -9.98
C VAL A 68 -27.40 -10.75 -9.32
N ARG A 69 -28.37 -10.27 -10.10
CA ARG A 69 -29.78 -10.21 -9.70
C ARG A 69 -30.29 -11.64 -9.46
N ALA A 70 -30.46 -12.02 -8.20
CA ALA A 70 -31.21 -13.23 -7.85
C ALA A 70 -32.71 -12.93 -7.93
N ALA A 71 -33.40 -13.65 -8.81
CA ALA A 71 -34.85 -13.69 -8.85
C ALA A 71 -35.38 -14.51 -7.66
N CYS A 72 -36.47 -14.04 -7.06
CA CYS A 72 -37.15 -14.69 -5.95
C CYS A 72 -37.76 -16.03 -6.37
N THR A 73 -37.35 -17.13 -5.73
CA THR A 73 -38.17 -18.33 -5.53
C THR A 73 -37.95 -18.87 -4.12
N SER A 74 -39.05 -19.16 -3.41
CA SER A 74 -39.10 -19.68 -2.04
C SER A 74 -38.67 -21.15 -1.93
N PRO A 75 -38.41 -21.67 -0.70
CA PRO A 75 -37.32 -22.59 -0.45
C PRO A 75 -37.72 -24.06 -0.58
N ALA A 76 -36.80 -24.88 -1.10
CA ALA A 76 -36.79 -26.31 -0.89
C ALA A 76 -35.76 -26.62 0.21
N THR A 77 -36.19 -27.42 1.18
CA THR A 77 -35.46 -27.85 2.38
C THR A 77 -34.17 -28.59 1.98
N GLY A 78 -33.05 -27.87 1.93
CA GLY A 78 -31.71 -28.42 1.78
C GLY A 78 -30.94 -28.22 3.07
N GLN A 79 -30.33 -29.29 3.57
CA GLN A 79 -29.45 -29.26 4.73
C GLN A 79 -28.37 -28.19 4.54
N VAL A 80 -28.23 -27.33 5.53
CA VAL A 80 -27.14 -26.34 5.60
C VAL A 80 -25.85 -27.12 5.82
N GLU A 81 -25.08 -27.34 4.75
CA GLU A 81 -23.66 -27.62 4.88
C GLU A 81 -23.01 -26.38 5.50
N ILE A 82 -22.73 -26.47 6.79
CA ILE A 82 -21.89 -25.53 7.51
C ILE A 82 -20.54 -25.57 6.79
N ALA A 83 -20.18 -24.46 6.13
CA ALA A 83 -18.87 -24.31 5.53
C ALA A 83 -17.81 -24.51 6.62
N ASP A 84 -16.92 -25.47 6.38
CA ASP A 84 -15.76 -25.82 7.18
C ASP A 84 -15.01 -24.54 7.61
N GLU A 85 -14.90 -24.30 8.91
CA GLU A 85 -14.04 -23.26 9.47
C GLU A 85 -12.60 -23.70 9.24
N THR A 86 -12.09 -23.52 8.01
CA THR A 86 -10.74 -23.92 7.65
C THR A 86 -9.76 -23.18 8.54
N GLU A 87 -9.02 -23.93 9.36
CA GLU A 87 -7.90 -23.46 10.17
C GLU A 87 -7.07 -22.41 9.41
N PRO A 88 -6.74 -21.26 10.04
CA PRO A 88 -6.06 -20.17 9.36
C PRO A 88 -4.72 -20.65 8.81
N LYS A 89 -4.53 -20.50 7.49
CA LYS A 89 -3.30 -20.89 6.83
C LYS A 89 -2.12 -20.08 7.35
N LEU A 90 -1.12 -20.77 7.90
CA LEU A 90 0.10 -20.16 8.44
C LEU A 90 1.25 -20.23 7.43
N PHE A 91 2.10 -19.20 7.44
CA PHE A 91 3.26 -19.06 6.56
C PHE A 91 4.52 -18.80 7.37
N GLU A 92 5.62 -19.46 7.00
CA GLU A 92 6.92 -19.26 7.63
C GLU A 92 7.47 -17.86 7.32
N VAL A 93 7.90 -17.14 8.36
CA VAL A 93 8.58 -15.86 8.24
C VAL A 93 10.06 -16.06 7.98
N THR A 94 10.50 -15.72 6.77
CA THR A 94 11.92 -15.86 6.37
C THR A 94 12.75 -14.64 6.75
N ARG A 95 12.15 -13.45 6.81
CA ARG A 95 12.88 -12.22 7.15
C ARG A 95 11.98 -11.10 7.65
N ILE A 96 12.45 -10.39 8.68
CA ILE A 96 11.88 -9.12 9.14
C ILE A 96 12.77 -7.99 8.57
N ILE A 97 12.22 -7.15 7.70
CA ILE A 97 13.00 -6.13 6.98
C ILE A 97 13.01 -4.81 7.75
N ASP A 98 11.81 -4.39 8.17
CA ASP A 98 11.51 -3.19 8.95
C ASP A 98 10.19 -3.41 9.73
N GLY A 99 9.71 -2.41 10.47
CA GLY A 99 8.51 -2.51 11.30
C GLY A 99 7.22 -2.89 10.56
N ASP A 100 7.11 -2.53 9.28
CA ASP A 100 5.91 -2.74 8.45
C ASP A 100 6.15 -3.60 7.18
N THR A 101 7.32 -4.26 7.10
CA THR A 101 7.72 -5.06 5.93
C THR A 101 8.36 -6.38 6.37
N ILE A 102 7.73 -7.48 5.97
CA ILE A 102 8.11 -8.86 6.35
C ILE A 102 8.16 -9.71 5.09
N HIS A 103 9.05 -10.70 5.05
CA HIS A 103 9.10 -11.71 4.00
C HIS A 103 8.65 -13.06 4.55
N ILE A 104 7.87 -13.79 3.75
CA ILE A 104 7.38 -15.13 4.08
C ILE A 104 7.75 -16.13 2.99
N LEU A 105 7.77 -17.40 3.34
CA LEU A 105 7.83 -18.50 2.39
C LEU A 105 6.41 -18.93 2.02
N ARG A 106 6.08 -18.86 0.73
CA ARG A 106 4.78 -19.26 0.19
C ARG A 106 4.97 -19.98 -1.14
N ALA A 107 4.44 -21.20 -1.24
CA ALA A 107 4.56 -22.04 -2.44
C ALA A 107 6.02 -22.22 -2.94
N GLY A 108 6.98 -22.31 -2.01
CA GLY A 108 8.41 -22.45 -2.34
C GLY A 108 9.11 -21.15 -2.74
N GLU A 109 8.39 -20.03 -2.80
CA GLU A 109 8.93 -18.72 -3.16
C GLU A 109 8.86 -17.72 -2.00
N THR A 110 9.70 -16.68 -2.06
CA THR A 110 9.66 -15.59 -1.07
C THR A 110 8.64 -14.54 -1.48
N ASP A 111 7.56 -14.43 -0.71
CA ASP A 111 6.60 -13.35 -0.83
C ASP A 111 6.95 -12.19 0.10
N LYS A 112 6.90 -10.97 -0.42
CA LYS A 112 7.13 -9.74 0.36
C LYS A 112 5.79 -9.19 0.82
N LEU A 113 5.65 -8.94 2.11
CA LEU A 113 4.46 -8.37 2.70
C LEU A 113 4.63 -6.87 2.93
N ARG A 114 3.60 -6.09 2.61
CA ARG A 114 3.44 -4.72 3.08
C ARG A 114 2.24 -4.68 4.02
N LEU A 115 2.51 -4.38 5.28
CA LEU A 115 1.47 -4.32 6.29
C LEU A 115 0.55 -3.11 6.00
N LEU A 116 -0.75 -3.40 5.85
CA LEU A 116 -1.79 -2.41 5.60
C LEU A 116 -2.05 -1.55 6.84
N SER A 117 -2.51 -0.31 6.60
CA SER A 117 -2.95 0.64 7.64
C SER A 117 -1.87 1.10 8.63
N VAL A 118 -0.61 0.72 8.41
CA VAL A 118 0.56 1.15 9.19
C VAL A 118 1.64 1.75 8.29
N ASP A 119 2.41 2.68 8.85
CA ASP A 119 3.59 3.28 8.23
C ASP A 119 4.63 3.64 9.29
N THR A 120 5.43 2.64 9.70
CA THR A 120 6.50 2.84 10.68
C THR A 120 7.53 3.82 10.11
N GLU A 121 8.20 4.57 11.00
CA GLU A 121 9.30 5.44 10.57
C GLU A 121 10.44 4.60 9.97
N GLU A 122 11.21 5.17 9.04
CA GLU A 122 12.26 4.43 8.35
C GLU A 122 13.46 4.22 9.27
N LYS A 123 14.01 3.01 9.26
CA LYS A 123 15.24 2.70 9.98
C LYS A 123 16.48 3.42 9.42
N LEU A 124 17.53 3.48 10.22
CA LEU A 124 18.81 4.06 9.83
C LEU A 124 19.53 3.17 8.79
N THR A 125 19.78 3.72 7.60
CA THR A 125 20.49 3.03 6.52
C THR A 125 21.62 3.94 5.99
N PRO A 126 22.90 3.59 6.22
CA PRO A 126 24.03 4.38 5.74
C PRO A 126 23.95 4.67 4.24
N GLY A 127 24.19 5.92 3.85
CA GLY A 127 24.20 6.34 2.44
C GLY A 127 22.82 6.52 1.79
N ARG A 128 21.72 6.17 2.46
CA ARG A 128 20.37 6.56 2.03
C ARG A 128 19.93 7.83 2.74
N ARG A 129 19.36 8.78 2.01
CA ARG A 129 18.64 9.92 2.59
C ARG A 129 17.15 9.58 2.62
N GLY A 130 16.49 9.83 3.74
CA GLY A 130 15.02 9.79 3.83
C GLY A 130 14.40 10.95 3.03
N SER A 131 13.07 10.98 2.92
CA SER A 131 12.35 12.12 2.36
C SER A 131 11.87 13.06 3.47
N ALA A 132 11.46 14.28 3.11
CA ALA A 132 10.86 15.22 4.08
C ALA A 132 9.63 14.62 4.78
N SER A 133 8.82 13.84 4.05
CA SER A 133 7.61 13.18 4.57
C SER A 133 7.88 11.84 5.26
N LYS A 134 9.08 11.27 5.10
CA LYS A 134 9.49 9.97 5.64
C LYS A 134 11.00 9.94 5.88
N PRO A 135 11.48 10.68 6.91
CA PRO A 135 12.89 10.67 7.27
C PRO A 135 13.28 9.33 7.89
N GLN A 136 14.59 9.06 7.95
CA GLN A 136 15.10 7.98 8.78
C GLN A 136 15.25 8.48 10.21
N THR A 137 14.86 7.66 11.19
CA THR A 137 14.79 8.07 12.59
C THR A 137 15.39 7.01 13.50
N VAL A 138 15.74 7.41 14.73
CA VAL A 138 16.20 6.47 15.77
C VAL A 138 15.06 5.52 16.13
N PHE A 139 13.85 6.05 16.28
CA PHE A 139 12.67 5.27 16.62
C PHE A 139 12.27 4.27 15.53
N GLY A 140 12.58 4.55 14.26
CA GLY A 140 12.46 3.57 13.17
C GLY A 140 13.34 2.34 13.39
N GLU A 141 14.62 2.53 13.74
CA GLU A 141 15.51 1.40 14.06
C GLU A 141 15.05 0.65 15.33
N GLU A 142 14.65 1.38 16.37
CA GLU A 142 14.09 0.78 17.60
C GLU A 142 12.84 -0.04 17.31
N THR A 143 11.96 0.44 16.44
CA THR A 143 10.74 -0.27 16.04
C THR A 143 11.08 -1.55 15.30
N LYS A 144 12.04 -1.54 14.37
CA LYS A 144 12.50 -2.75 13.68
C LYS A 144 13.13 -3.77 14.65
N LEU A 145 13.93 -3.31 15.61
CA LEU A 145 14.51 -4.20 16.63
C LEU A 145 13.44 -4.78 17.55
N TRP A 146 12.49 -3.95 17.97
CA TRP A 146 11.34 -4.38 18.77
C TRP A 146 10.49 -5.40 18.01
N THR A 147 10.18 -5.17 16.73
CA THR A 147 9.42 -6.13 15.90
C THR A 147 10.12 -7.48 15.85
N ALA A 148 11.44 -7.50 15.63
CA ALA A 148 12.21 -8.74 15.62
C ALA A 148 12.19 -9.47 16.98
N ALA A 149 12.31 -8.73 18.08
CA ALA A 149 12.26 -9.28 19.43
C ALA A 149 10.86 -9.78 19.81
N TYR A 150 9.81 -9.02 19.50
CA TYR A 150 8.42 -9.37 19.76
C TYR A 150 8.04 -10.63 18.99
N MET A 151 8.22 -10.63 17.67
CA MET A 151 7.90 -11.79 16.83
C MET A 151 8.77 -13.01 17.15
N GLY A 152 10.01 -12.80 17.61
CA GLY A 152 10.90 -13.88 18.03
C GLY A 152 10.36 -14.71 19.21
N GLN A 153 9.48 -14.15 20.05
CA GLN A 153 8.85 -14.85 21.17
C GLN A 153 7.87 -15.95 20.72
N PHE A 154 7.42 -15.90 19.47
CA PHE A 154 6.45 -16.84 18.89
C PHE A 154 7.11 -17.91 18.02
N ARG A 155 8.44 -18.03 18.06
CA ARG A 155 9.16 -19.12 17.39
C ARG A 155 8.85 -20.44 18.10
N ASP A 156 8.63 -21.48 17.32
CA ASP A 156 8.48 -22.83 17.84
C ASP A 156 9.82 -23.41 18.35
N SER A 157 9.80 -24.66 18.81
CA SER A 157 10.99 -25.37 19.30
C SER A 157 12.10 -25.53 18.25
N GLU A 158 11.76 -25.43 16.96
CA GLU A 158 12.72 -25.48 15.85
C GLU A 158 13.27 -24.09 15.50
N GLY A 159 12.81 -23.05 16.21
CA GLY A 159 13.19 -21.66 15.96
C GLY A 159 12.41 -21.05 14.80
N THR A 160 11.33 -21.67 14.32
CA THR A 160 10.55 -21.20 13.17
C THR A 160 9.39 -20.34 13.63
N LEU A 161 9.24 -19.16 13.02
CA LEU A 161 8.08 -18.30 13.21
C LEU A 161 7.11 -18.53 12.06
N ARG A 162 5.84 -18.81 12.38
CA ARG A 162 4.75 -18.87 11.40
C ARG A 162 3.67 -17.85 11.73
N VAL A 163 3.09 -17.22 10.71
CA VAL A 163 2.05 -16.19 10.86
C VAL A 163 0.90 -16.42 9.90
N GLY A 164 -0.32 -16.05 10.30
CA GLY A 164 -1.48 -15.97 9.43
C GLY A 164 -1.52 -14.64 8.66
N LEU A 165 -2.29 -14.62 7.58
CA LEU A 165 -2.53 -13.40 6.79
C LEU A 165 -4.03 -13.10 6.74
N SER A 166 -4.39 -11.84 6.94
CA SER A 166 -5.76 -11.36 6.75
C SER A 166 -5.81 -10.29 5.67
N PHE A 167 -6.79 -10.40 4.78
CA PHE A 167 -6.92 -9.57 3.59
C PHE A 167 -8.25 -8.81 3.60
N PRO A 168 -8.28 -7.56 3.10
CA PRO A 168 -9.53 -6.84 2.88
C PRO A 168 -10.50 -7.69 2.04
N GLU A 169 -11.68 -7.99 2.58
CA GLU A 169 -12.70 -8.82 1.93
C GLU A 169 -12.21 -10.22 1.48
N GLY A 170 -11.11 -10.71 2.06
CA GLY A 170 -10.50 -11.97 1.69
C GLY A 170 -9.77 -11.96 0.33
N LEU A 171 -9.55 -10.78 -0.26
CA LEU A 171 -8.94 -10.63 -1.59
C LEU A 171 -7.47 -10.27 -1.50
N GLU A 172 -6.61 -11.07 -2.12
CA GLU A 172 -5.19 -10.78 -2.25
C GLU A 172 -4.95 -9.65 -3.26
N GLU A 173 -4.31 -8.58 -2.81
CA GLU A 173 -3.89 -7.47 -3.65
C GLU A 173 -2.38 -7.23 -3.51
N ARG A 174 -1.75 -6.69 -4.56
CA ARG A 174 -0.34 -6.31 -4.55
C ARG A 174 -0.14 -4.85 -4.88
N ASP A 175 0.87 -4.24 -4.26
CA ASP A 175 1.28 -2.90 -4.62
C ASP A 175 2.15 -2.86 -5.89
N ILE A 176 2.53 -1.66 -6.32
CA ILE A 176 3.39 -1.42 -7.50
C ILE A 176 4.79 -2.05 -7.40
N TYR A 177 5.21 -2.50 -6.21
CA TYR A 177 6.48 -3.18 -5.97
C TYR A 177 6.31 -4.71 -5.88
N GLY A 178 5.10 -5.22 -6.15
CA GLY A 178 4.76 -6.62 -6.07
C GLY A 178 4.61 -7.15 -4.64
N ARG A 179 4.53 -6.27 -3.62
CA ARG A 179 4.33 -6.68 -2.23
C ARG A 179 2.86 -7.01 -1.98
N LEU A 180 2.62 -8.13 -1.33
CA LEU A 180 1.30 -8.55 -0.90
C LEU A 180 0.79 -7.64 0.22
N LEU A 181 -0.44 -7.13 0.07
CA LEU A 181 -1.07 -6.18 0.97
C LEU A 181 -1.94 -6.92 1.98
N CYS A 182 -1.56 -6.94 3.26
CA CYS A 182 -2.26 -7.72 4.27
C CYS A 182 -2.10 -7.19 5.70
N HIS A 183 -2.91 -7.74 6.59
CA HIS A 183 -2.63 -7.81 8.03
C HIS A 183 -1.87 -9.09 8.35
N VAL A 184 -0.96 -9.02 9.32
CA VAL A 184 -0.24 -10.18 9.84
C VAL A 184 -0.88 -10.60 11.15
N ILE A 185 -1.31 -11.86 11.22
CA ILE A 185 -1.95 -12.46 12.40
C ILE A 185 -0.93 -13.34 13.11
N MET A 186 -0.61 -13.01 14.35
CA MET A 186 0.33 -13.76 15.18
C MET A 186 -0.26 -15.11 15.63
N PRO A 187 0.55 -16.09 16.05
CA PRO A 187 0.06 -17.40 16.49
C PRO A 187 -0.97 -17.37 17.64
N ASP A 188 -0.94 -16.32 18.47
CA ASP A 188 -1.93 -16.12 19.55
C ASP A 188 -3.21 -15.41 19.10
N GLY A 189 -3.36 -15.16 17.79
CA GLY A 189 -4.49 -14.44 17.20
C GLY A 189 -4.34 -12.92 17.18
N THR A 190 -3.24 -12.36 17.69
CA THR A 190 -3.02 -10.91 17.69
C THR A 190 -2.90 -10.37 16.27
N ASP A 191 -3.68 -9.34 15.94
CA ASP A 191 -3.46 -8.53 14.74
C ASP A 191 -2.24 -7.62 14.96
N PHE A 192 -1.12 -8.01 14.36
CA PHE A 192 0.14 -7.30 14.53
C PHE A 192 0.08 -5.86 13.96
N ASN A 193 -0.71 -5.62 12.92
CA ASN A 193 -0.83 -4.29 12.33
C ASN A 193 -1.53 -3.34 13.32
N LEU A 194 -2.62 -3.81 13.94
CA LEU A 194 -3.32 -3.04 14.98
C LEU A 194 -2.43 -2.80 16.19
N LEU A 195 -1.71 -3.83 16.65
CA LEU A 195 -0.78 -3.74 17.78
C LEU A 195 0.29 -2.65 17.58
N LEU A 196 0.82 -2.50 16.37
CA LEU A 196 1.78 -1.44 16.05
C LEU A 196 1.20 -0.04 16.34
N VAL A 197 -0.08 0.19 16.06
CA VAL A 197 -0.74 1.47 16.31
C VAL A 197 -1.08 1.63 17.80
N GLU A 198 -1.55 0.57 18.44
CA GLU A 198 -1.86 0.55 19.88
C GLU A 198 -0.63 0.91 20.74
N LEU A 199 0.55 0.41 20.36
CA LEU A 199 1.80 0.65 21.07
C LEU A 199 2.53 1.92 20.62
N GLY A 200 1.95 2.72 19.72
CA GLY A 200 2.57 3.93 19.19
C GLY A 200 3.85 3.66 18.37
N LYS A 201 4.00 2.45 17.82
CA LYS A 201 5.09 2.10 16.88
C LYS A 201 4.80 2.59 15.45
N SER A 202 3.53 2.82 15.13
CA SER A 202 3.08 3.33 13.85
C SER A 202 1.88 4.27 14.03
N PRO A 203 1.71 5.30 13.18
CA PRO A 203 0.42 5.98 13.09
C PRO A 203 -0.60 5.08 12.38
N TYR A 204 -1.88 5.38 12.55
CA TYR A 204 -2.89 4.83 11.65
C TYR A 204 -2.74 5.48 10.26
N PHE A 205 -2.28 4.69 9.28
CA PHE A 205 -1.90 5.17 7.96
C PHE A 205 -3.02 4.93 6.93
N ASN A 206 -3.99 5.85 6.88
CA ASN A 206 -5.14 5.79 5.96
C ASN A 206 -4.97 6.61 4.67
N LYS A 207 -3.72 6.97 4.29
CA LYS A 207 -3.41 7.78 3.09
C LYS A 207 -4.02 7.23 1.78
N TYR A 208 -4.25 5.92 1.73
CA TYR A 208 -4.80 5.17 0.58
C TYR A 208 -6.20 4.60 0.88
N GLY A 209 -6.94 5.22 1.81
CA GLY A 209 -8.28 4.81 2.22
C GLY A 209 -8.29 4.28 3.65
N ASN A 210 -9.48 4.29 4.26
CA ASN A 210 -9.64 3.69 5.58
C ASN A 210 -9.47 2.17 5.51
N SER A 211 -9.01 1.58 6.62
CA SER A 211 -8.91 0.14 6.81
C SER A 211 -10.26 -0.51 6.52
N ARG A 212 -10.28 -1.50 5.64
CA ARG A 212 -11.48 -2.30 5.33
C ARG A 212 -11.65 -3.49 6.28
N ILE A 213 -10.69 -3.69 7.19
CA ILE A 213 -10.67 -4.80 8.15
C ILE A 213 -11.09 -4.31 9.54
N ALA A 214 -10.52 -3.20 10.00
CA ALA A 214 -10.62 -2.77 11.40
C ALA A 214 -10.49 -1.24 11.58
N HIS A 215 -11.32 -0.46 10.87
CA HIS A 215 -11.20 1.01 10.87
C HIS A 215 -11.35 1.61 12.27
N ASP A 216 -12.41 1.22 12.98
CA ASP A 216 -12.76 1.83 14.26
C ASP A 216 -11.75 1.46 15.35
N GLU A 217 -11.20 0.25 15.29
CA GLU A 217 -10.13 -0.24 16.16
C GLU A 217 -8.86 0.57 15.95
N PHE A 218 -8.44 0.83 14.69
CA PHE A 218 -7.28 1.68 14.42
C PHE A 218 -7.47 3.12 14.92
N VAL A 219 -8.67 3.68 14.78
CA VAL A 219 -9.00 5.01 15.29
C VAL A 219 -8.90 5.04 16.82
N ALA A 220 -9.47 4.04 17.49
CA ALA A 220 -9.42 3.91 18.95
C ALA A 220 -7.99 3.69 19.46
N ALA A 221 -7.23 2.81 18.82
CA ALA A 221 -5.83 2.52 19.10
C ALA A 221 -4.97 3.79 19.01
N GLN A 222 -5.08 4.52 17.89
CA GLN A 222 -4.33 5.77 17.70
C GLN A 222 -4.70 6.82 18.74
N LYS A 223 -6.00 6.96 19.06
CA LYS A 223 -6.47 7.90 20.08
C LYS A 223 -5.87 7.55 21.46
N SER A 224 -5.87 6.28 21.82
CA SER A 224 -5.30 5.78 23.08
C SER A 224 -3.79 6.02 23.14
N ALA A 225 -3.05 5.60 22.12
CA ALA A 225 -1.59 5.76 22.04
C ALA A 225 -1.16 7.23 22.12
N ARG A 226 -1.93 8.15 21.50
CA ARG A 226 -1.72 9.59 21.61
C ARG A 226 -1.96 10.13 23.01
N GLY A 227 -3.06 9.71 23.65
CA GLY A 227 -3.40 10.12 25.02
C GLY A 227 -2.35 9.68 26.05
N LEU A 228 -1.80 8.48 25.84
CA LEU A 228 -0.75 7.90 26.67
C LEU A 228 0.67 8.32 26.26
N LYS A 229 0.83 9.10 25.18
CA LYS A 229 2.12 9.54 24.63
C LYS A 229 3.07 8.36 24.36
N LEU A 230 2.57 7.29 23.76
CA LEU A 230 3.38 6.11 23.46
C LEU A 230 4.20 6.31 22.18
N GLY A 231 5.46 5.88 22.20
CA GLY A 231 6.30 5.77 21.01
C GLY A 231 6.41 7.06 20.21
N ILE A 232 5.97 7.06 18.94
CA ILE A 232 5.98 8.26 18.08
C ILE A 232 5.16 9.44 18.63
N TRP A 233 4.29 9.20 19.61
CA TRP A 233 3.48 10.23 20.24
C TRP A 233 4.14 10.85 21.48
N ASP A 234 5.26 10.28 21.94
CA ASP A 234 6.08 10.91 22.98
C ASP A 234 6.85 12.09 22.35
N PRO A 235 6.69 13.33 22.85
CA PRO A 235 7.41 14.48 22.32
C PRO A 235 8.93 14.40 22.49
N THR A 236 9.43 13.48 23.33
CA THR A 236 10.87 13.20 23.52
C THR A 236 11.42 12.17 22.54
N THR A 237 10.56 11.41 21.86
CA THR A 237 10.97 10.46 20.82
C THR A 237 11.68 11.19 19.68
N ASN A 238 12.73 10.56 19.16
CA ASN A 238 13.61 11.11 18.12
C ASN A 238 14.27 12.45 18.47
N ARG A 239 14.22 12.91 19.73
CA ARG A 239 15.03 14.06 20.13
C ARG A 239 16.51 13.66 20.14
N PRO A 240 17.39 14.54 19.66
CA PRO A 240 18.82 14.29 19.75
C PRO A 240 19.25 14.26 21.22
N LEU A 241 20.05 13.26 21.59
CA LEU A 241 20.65 13.15 22.93
C LEU A 241 21.72 14.22 23.15
N ASP A 242 22.45 14.57 22.09
CA ASP A 242 23.48 15.60 22.05
C ASP A 242 23.23 16.55 20.87
N SER A 243 23.64 17.82 20.97
CA SER A 243 23.40 18.83 19.91
C SER A 243 23.90 18.44 18.52
N ASP A 244 24.86 17.54 18.45
CA ASP A 244 25.53 17.11 17.22
C ASP A 244 24.99 15.77 16.69
N ALA A 245 24.08 15.11 17.42
CA ALA A 245 23.47 13.86 16.99
C ALA A 245 22.41 14.12 15.90
N PRO A 246 22.42 13.37 14.79
CA PRO A 246 21.40 13.49 13.76
C PRO A 246 20.04 13.06 14.34
N ALA A 247 19.11 14.01 14.38
CA ALA A 247 17.72 13.78 14.79
C ALA A 247 16.79 14.23 13.67
N ALA A 248 15.80 13.38 13.38
CA ALA A 248 14.72 13.72 12.48
C ALA A 248 13.41 13.38 13.15
N VAL A 249 12.51 14.36 13.18
CA VAL A 249 11.16 14.20 13.70
C VAL A 249 10.20 14.28 12.52
N ARG A 250 9.29 13.31 12.45
CA ARG A 250 8.26 13.31 11.43
C ARG A 250 7.09 14.19 11.86
N ASP A 251 6.68 15.10 11.00
CA ASP A 251 5.59 16.03 11.29
C ASP A 251 4.21 15.37 11.14
N TYR A 252 3.82 14.60 12.16
CA TYR A 252 2.49 13.98 12.21
C TYR A 252 1.35 14.99 12.30
N ALA A 253 1.61 16.22 12.77
CA ALA A 253 0.59 17.26 12.82
C ALA A 253 0.17 17.71 11.40
N ALA A 254 1.12 17.79 10.47
CA ALA A 254 0.83 18.06 9.05
C ALA A 254 0.40 16.80 8.28
N LEU A 255 0.99 15.64 8.58
CA LEU A 255 0.73 14.40 7.82
C LEU A 255 -0.66 13.82 8.06
N LEU A 256 -1.12 13.76 9.32
CA LEU A 256 -2.40 13.09 9.64
C LEU A 256 -3.61 13.79 8.98
N PRO A 257 -3.77 15.13 9.03
CA PRO A 257 -4.87 15.79 8.32
C PRO A 257 -4.81 15.56 6.82
N TRP A 258 -3.60 15.53 6.24
CA TRP A 258 -3.44 15.25 4.82
C TRP A 258 -3.84 13.81 4.45
N TRP A 259 -3.47 12.83 5.26
CA TRP A 259 -3.90 11.45 5.02
C TRP A 259 -5.42 11.31 5.19
N GLN A 260 -6.00 11.99 6.17
CA GLN A 260 -7.44 11.95 6.41
C GLN A 260 -8.24 12.48 5.22
N ILE A 261 -7.89 13.65 4.65
CA ILE A 261 -8.64 14.17 3.50
C ILE A 261 -8.52 13.26 2.27
N ARG A 262 -7.43 12.49 2.15
CA ARG A 262 -7.26 11.51 1.07
C ARG A 262 -8.14 10.28 1.33
N ALA A 263 -8.21 9.82 2.57
CA ALA A 263 -9.12 8.76 2.98
C ALA A 263 -10.58 9.17 2.70
N ASP A 264 -10.98 10.38 3.11
CA ASP A 264 -12.33 10.91 2.91
C ASP A 264 -12.72 10.96 1.42
N ALA A 265 -11.78 11.34 0.55
CA ALA A 265 -11.98 11.34 -0.91
C ALA A 265 -12.26 9.93 -1.44
N ILE A 266 -11.51 8.93 -0.97
CA ILE A 266 -11.67 7.52 -1.35
C ILE A 266 -13.00 6.98 -0.81
N GLU A 267 -13.35 7.28 0.44
CA GLU A 267 -14.63 6.87 1.03
C GLU A 267 -15.82 7.53 0.33
N ALA A 268 -15.71 8.79 -0.09
CA ALA A 268 -16.73 9.46 -0.89
C ALA A 268 -16.91 8.77 -2.26
N PHE A 269 -15.82 8.36 -2.91
CA PHE A 269 -15.88 7.57 -4.14
C PHE A 269 -16.57 6.21 -3.90
N ARG A 270 -16.11 5.44 -2.90
CA ARG A 270 -16.66 4.11 -2.55
C ARG A 270 -18.15 4.18 -2.27
N ARG A 271 -18.61 5.17 -1.49
CA ARG A 271 -20.03 5.39 -1.18
C ARG A 271 -20.88 5.61 -2.44
N ARG A 272 -20.38 6.38 -3.40
CA ARG A 272 -21.08 6.65 -4.67
C ARG A 272 -21.16 5.40 -5.54
N VAL A 273 -20.09 4.60 -5.60
CA VAL A 273 -20.10 3.31 -6.30
C VAL A 273 -21.09 2.36 -5.65
N ALA A 274 -21.08 2.23 -4.32
CA ALA A 274 -22.02 1.39 -3.57
C ALA A 274 -23.49 1.85 -3.76
N ALA A 275 -23.73 3.15 -3.93
CA ALA A 275 -25.04 3.71 -4.25
C ALA A 275 -25.47 3.50 -5.73
N GLY A 276 -24.67 2.79 -6.54
CA GLY A 276 -25.01 2.41 -7.91
C GLY A 276 -24.69 3.48 -8.97
N ALA A 277 -23.70 4.35 -8.73
CA ALA A 277 -23.25 5.31 -9.74
C ALA A 277 -22.70 4.60 -10.99
N LYS A 278 -23.49 4.57 -12.07
CA LYS A 278 -23.23 3.74 -13.27
C LYS A 278 -22.00 4.18 -14.08
N ASN A 279 -21.71 5.47 -14.12
CA ASN A 279 -20.66 6.03 -14.97
C ASN A 279 -19.45 6.55 -14.17
N LEU A 280 -19.28 6.07 -12.93
CA LEU A 280 -18.18 6.45 -12.05
C LEU A 280 -17.13 5.34 -12.00
N ILE A 281 -15.92 5.61 -12.49
CA ILE A 281 -14.86 4.59 -12.66
C ILE A 281 -13.59 5.05 -11.93
N ALA A 282 -12.90 4.14 -11.24
CA ALA A 282 -11.58 4.43 -10.69
C ALA A 282 -10.52 4.45 -11.80
N ALA A 283 -9.60 5.40 -11.76
CA ALA A 283 -8.57 5.59 -12.79
C ALA A 283 -7.59 4.42 -12.91
N ASP A 284 -7.49 3.57 -11.89
CA ASP A 284 -6.67 2.38 -11.83
C ASP A 284 -7.42 1.08 -12.18
N ASN A 285 -8.73 1.16 -12.46
CA ASN A 285 -9.53 0.02 -12.89
C ASN A 285 -9.49 -0.11 -14.43
N GLY A 286 -8.36 -0.57 -14.94
CA GLY A 286 -8.11 -0.71 -16.38
C GLY A 286 -9.14 -1.57 -17.13
N ALA A 287 -9.65 -2.64 -16.51
CA ALA A 287 -10.66 -3.51 -17.12
C ALA A 287 -11.99 -2.77 -17.34
N THR A 288 -12.46 -2.00 -16.35
CA THR A 288 -13.69 -1.22 -16.47
C THR A 288 -13.53 -0.06 -17.44
N LEU A 289 -12.36 0.60 -17.42
CA LEU A 289 -12.03 1.65 -18.38
C LEU A 289 -12.02 1.13 -19.83
N ALA A 290 -11.41 -0.04 -20.07
CA ALA A 290 -11.41 -0.67 -21.39
C ALA A 290 -12.82 -1.04 -21.86
N ALA A 291 -13.64 -1.63 -20.98
CA ALA A 291 -15.02 -1.96 -21.30
C ALA A 291 -15.87 -0.72 -21.63
N ALA A 292 -15.73 0.37 -20.88
CA ALA A 292 -16.44 1.63 -21.13
C ALA A 292 -15.95 2.34 -22.40
N THR A 293 -14.67 2.20 -22.75
CA THR A 293 -14.08 2.75 -23.98
C THR A 293 -14.71 2.16 -25.23
N LEU A 294 -15.02 0.86 -25.25
CA LEU A 294 -15.69 0.21 -26.38
C LEU A 294 -17.08 0.81 -26.69
N ARG A 295 -17.69 1.48 -25.72
CA ARG A 295 -19.02 2.10 -25.84
C ARG A 295 -18.94 3.62 -26.04
N SER A 296 -17.73 4.19 -26.09
CA SER A 296 -17.49 5.65 -26.17
C SER A 296 -18.27 6.44 -25.12
N GLU A 297 -18.34 5.92 -23.90
CA GLU A 297 -19.17 6.48 -22.84
C GLU A 297 -18.60 7.78 -22.28
N SER A 298 -19.50 8.72 -21.97
CA SER A 298 -19.20 9.82 -21.06
C SER A 298 -19.19 9.30 -19.63
N VAL A 299 -18.05 9.43 -18.96
CA VAL A 299 -17.79 8.91 -17.62
C VAL A 299 -17.24 9.99 -16.71
N GLU A 300 -17.43 9.79 -15.41
CA GLU A 300 -16.67 10.47 -14.37
C GLU A 300 -15.59 9.51 -13.87
N VAL A 301 -14.33 9.93 -13.93
CA VAL A 301 -13.21 9.16 -13.40
C VAL A 301 -12.77 9.74 -12.06
N PHE A 302 -12.55 8.87 -11.07
CA PHE A 302 -11.91 9.21 -9.80
C PHE A 302 -10.47 8.72 -9.77
N GLY A 303 -9.54 9.57 -9.38
CA GLY A 303 -8.16 9.17 -9.13
C GLY A 303 -7.24 10.34 -8.85
N SER A 304 -5.94 10.07 -8.74
CA SER A 304 -4.95 11.12 -8.46
C SER A 304 -4.02 11.32 -9.67
N PRO A 305 -3.88 12.54 -10.19
CA PRO A 305 -2.85 12.88 -11.15
C PRO A 305 -1.44 12.54 -10.64
N SER A 306 -0.55 12.20 -11.56
CA SER A 306 0.83 11.81 -11.26
C SER A 306 1.86 12.59 -12.07
N ARG A 307 1.61 12.79 -13.36
CA ARG A 307 2.55 13.40 -14.31
C ARG A 307 1.79 14.14 -15.40
N PHE A 308 2.46 15.09 -16.03
CA PHE A 308 1.95 15.93 -17.10
C PHE A 308 2.89 15.86 -18.30
N TYR A 309 2.33 15.72 -19.50
CA TYR A 309 3.09 15.64 -20.75
C TYR A 309 2.46 16.56 -21.78
N GLU A 310 3.25 17.46 -22.34
CA GLU A 310 2.87 18.18 -23.54
C GLU A 310 3.13 17.29 -24.75
N GLU A 311 2.08 17.05 -25.53
CA GLU A 311 2.12 16.20 -26.72
C GLU A 311 2.49 17.03 -27.96
N LYS A 312 2.94 16.36 -29.03
CA LYS A 312 3.40 17.02 -30.25
C LYS A 312 2.32 17.83 -30.98
N ASP A 313 1.06 17.46 -30.79
CA ASP A 313 -0.11 18.16 -31.36
C ASP A 313 -0.55 19.36 -30.50
N GLY A 314 0.21 19.69 -29.45
CA GLY A 314 -0.09 20.77 -28.52
C GLY A 314 -1.13 20.39 -27.46
N SER A 315 -1.63 19.16 -27.42
CA SER A 315 -2.49 18.70 -26.32
C SER A 315 -1.69 18.46 -25.04
N LEU A 316 -2.38 18.47 -23.90
CA LEU A 316 -1.79 18.14 -22.59
C LEU A 316 -2.34 16.81 -22.10
N THR A 317 -1.46 15.84 -21.87
CA THR A 317 -1.79 14.60 -21.16
C THR A 317 -1.56 14.76 -19.66
N VAL A 318 -2.59 14.49 -18.87
CA VAL A 318 -2.52 14.27 -17.43
C VAL A 318 -2.56 12.77 -17.16
N LEU A 319 -1.47 12.20 -16.69
CA LEU A 319 -1.38 10.77 -16.36
C LEU A 319 -1.84 10.55 -14.92
N PHE A 320 -2.84 9.70 -14.73
CA PHE A 320 -3.32 9.29 -13.41
C PHE A 320 -2.49 8.14 -12.85
N ARG A 321 -2.37 8.07 -11.52
CA ARG A 321 -1.74 6.94 -10.83
C ARG A 321 -2.54 5.66 -11.10
N ALA A 322 -1.82 4.54 -11.25
CA ALA A 322 -2.39 3.21 -11.35
C ALA A 322 -1.57 2.18 -10.56
N GLY A 323 -2.15 1.00 -10.36
CA GLY A 323 -1.53 -0.17 -9.73
C GLY A 323 -0.51 -0.88 -10.64
N ALA A 324 0.10 -1.96 -10.13
CA ALA A 324 1.18 -2.69 -10.81
C ALA A 324 0.77 -3.20 -12.20
N ASP A 325 -0.46 -3.71 -12.32
CA ASP A 325 -0.94 -4.44 -13.50
C ASP A 325 -1.84 -3.60 -14.42
N SER A 326 -1.89 -2.27 -14.21
CA SER A 326 -2.74 -1.38 -15.00
C SER A 326 -1.96 -0.19 -15.55
N PRO A 327 -1.98 0.07 -16.87
CA PRO A 327 -1.43 1.30 -17.41
C PRO A 327 -2.23 2.49 -16.87
N GLY A 328 -1.54 3.50 -16.34
CA GLY A 328 -2.19 4.71 -15.84
C GLY A 328 -3.12 5.35 -16.87
N LEU A 329 -4.34 5.70 -16.46
CA LEU A 329 -5.28 6.41 -17.33
C LEU A 329 -4.66 7.72 -17.81
N ARG A 330 -4.72 7.94 -19.11
CA ARG A 330 -4.33 9.19 -19.76
C ARG A 330 -5.58 10.06 -19.90
N VAL A 331 -5.58 11.22 -19.27
CA VAL A 331 -6.61 12.24 -19.46
C VAL A 331 -6.04 13.32 -20.38
N ILE A 332 -6.65 13.51 -21.54
CA ILE A 332 -6.16 14.43 -22.58
C ILE A 332 -6.99 15.72 -22.53
N ILE A 333 -6.30 16.85 -22.49
CA ILE A 333 -6.85 18.18 -22.68
C ILE A 333 -6.40 18.64 -24.07
N PRO A 334 -7.33 18.75 -25.05
CA PRO A 334 -7.01 19.23 -26.40
C PRO A 334 -6.35 20.61 -26.42
N ALA A 335 -5.53 20.87 -27.45
CA ALA A 335 -4.72 22.09 -27.54
C ALA A 335 -5.55 23.38 -27.48
N ASP A 336 -6.69 23.39 -28.17
CA ASP A 336 -7.66 24.49 -28.19
C ASP A 336 -8.34 24.74 -26.83
N SER A 337 -8.40 23.70 -25.98
CA SER A 337 -9.00 23.75 -24.65
C SER A 337 -8.02 24.19 -23.57
N ARG A 338 -6.70 24.07 -23.80
CA ARG A 338 -5.66 24.38 -22.79
C ARG A 338 -5.74 25.77 -22.17
N PRO A 339 -6.00 26.88 -22.92
CA PRO A 339 -6.08 28.21 -22.32
C PRO A 339 -7.11 28.31 -21.20
N ALA A 340 -8.22 27.56 -21.28
CA ALA A 340 -9.23 27.55 -20.22
C ALA A 340 -8.71 26.91 -18.91
N PHE A 341 -7.74 26.01 -18.97
CA PHE A 341 -7.19 25.28 -17.82
C PHE A 341 -6.10 26.03 -17.05
N GLU A 342 -5.60 27.15 -17.55
CA GLU A 342 -4.52 27.90 -16.90
C GLU A 342 -4.89 28.32 -15.47
N ALA A 343 -6.14 28.75 -15.25
CA ALA A 343 -6.62 29.16 -13.93
C ALA A 343 -6.90 28.00 -12.96
N PHE A 344 -7.00 26.76 -13.43
CA PHE A 344 -7.38 25.60 -12.60
C PHE A 344 -6.18 25.00 -11.81
N ASP A 345 -4.95 25.42 -12.11
CA ASP A 345 -3.70 24.90 -11.53
C ASP A 345 -3.71 23.37 -11.35
N LEU A 346 -3.71 22.65 -12.48
CA LEU A 346 -3.68 21.19 -12.50
C LEU A 346 -2.47 20.63 -11.74
N LYS A 347 -1.34 21.34 -11.72
CA LYS A 347 -0.12 20.89 -11.06
C LYS A 347 -0.27 20.83 -9.54
N ALA A 348 -1.10 21.69 -8.94
CA ALA A 348 -1.41 21.62 -7.51
C ALA A 348 -2.02 20.26 -7.09
N LEU A 349 -2.65 19.51 -8.00
CA LEU A 349 -3.18 18.17 -7.70
C LEU A 349 -2.07 17.14 -7.40
N THR A 350 -0.81 17.45 -7.71
CA THR A 350 0.34 16.57 -7.39
C THR A 350 1.11 16.98 -6.13
N ALA A 351 0.79 18.14 -5.54
CA ALA A 351 1.52 18.69 -4.39
C ALA A 351 1.22 17.91 -3.10
N GLU A 352 2.24 17.59 -2.31
CA GLU A 352 2.03 17.04 -0.97
C GLU A 352 1.26 18.02 -0.08
N PHE A 353 0.60 17.50 0.96
CA PHE A 353 -0.19 18.30 1.91
C PHE A 353 -1.36 19.07 1.27
N ARG A 354 -1.83 18.62 0.10
CA ARG A 354 -3.04 19.11 -0.57
C ARG A 354 -3.97 17.97 -0.94
N GLN A 355 -5.21 18.27 -1.28
CA GLN A 355 -6.10 17.27 -1.87
C GLN A 355 -5.60 16.89 -3.27
N ASN A 356 -5.21 15.63 -3.42
CA ASN A 356 -4.60 15.12 -4.65
C ASN A 356 -5.53 14.24 -5.48
N TYR A 357 -6.68 13.87 -4.94
CA TYR A 357 -7.69 13.16 -5.70
C TYR A 357 -8.60 14.15 -6.42
N ALA A 358 -9.00 13.78 -7.63
CA ALA A 358 -9.94 14.52 -8.44
C ALA A 358 -10.98 13.60 -9.06
N PHE A 359 -12.16 14.16 -9.30
CA PHE A 359 -13.15 13.63 -10.22
C PHE A 359 -13.02 14.37 -11.55
N VAL A 360 -13.01 13.64 -12.65
CA VAL A 360 -12.89 14.19 -14.01
C VAL A 360 -13.98 13.62 -14.89
N ASN A 361 -14.82 14.51 -15.41
CA ASN A 361 -15.80 14.16 -16.43
C ASN A 361 -15.16 14.26 -17.83
N GLY A 362 -15.49 13.30 -18.68
CA GLY A 362 -15.00 13.28 -20.05
C GLY A 362 -15.57 12.12 -20.84
N THR A 363 -15.12 12.01 -22.08
CA THR A 363 -15.50 10.92 -22.98
C THR A 363 -14.33 9.96 -23.10
N LEU A 364 -14.57 8.67 -22.84
CA LEU A 364 -13.56 7.63 -23.06
C LEU A 364 -13.45 7.30 -24.55
N GLN A 365 -12.22 7.15 -25.02
CA GLN A 365 -11.94 6.71 -26.37
C GLN A 365 -10.68 5.84 -26.43
N GLN A 366 -10.58 5.03 -27.48
CA GLN A 366 -9.39 4.23 -27.72
C GLN A 366 -8.25 5.14 -28.19
N GLY A 367 -7.15 5.17 -27.46
CA GLY A 367 -5.92 5.86 -27.84
C GLY A 367 -4.82 4.90 -28.30
N PRO A 368 -3.69 5.45 -28.79
CA PRO A 368 -2.55 4.65 -29.26
C PRO A 368 -1.84 3.88 -28.15
N ARG A 369 -2.07 4.24 -26.88
CA ARG A 369 -1.47 3.61 -25.68
C ARG A 369 -2.52 3.00 -24.75
N GLY A 370 -3.70 2.67 -25.29
CA GLY A 370 -4.84 2.18 -24.52
C GLY A 370 -5.94 3.22 -24.32
N PRO A 371 -6.91 2.94 -23.42
CA PRO A 371 -7.97 3.88 -23.06
C PRO A 371 -7.45 5.25 -22.65
N GLN A 372 -8.10 6.31 -23.15
CA GLN A 372 -7.85 7.68 -22.76
C GLN A 372 -9.15 8.45 -22.58
N LEU A 373 -9.17 9.37 -21.62
CA LEU A 373 -10.33 10.22 -21.33
C LEU A 373 -10.10 11.60 -21.92
N ILE A 374 -11.02 12.08 -22.77
CA ILE A 374 -10.95 13.44 -23.34
C ILE A 374 -11.79 14.38 -22.49
N THR A 375 -11.21 15.51 -22.10
CA THR A 375 -11.90 16.54 -21.32
C THR A 375 -11.55 17.94 -21.84
N THR A 376 -12.57 18.78 -22.03
CA THR A 376 -12.46 20.03 -22.81
C THR A 376 -12.68 21.30 -21.99
N HIS A 377 -13.08 21.19 -20.72
CA HIS A 377 -13.35 22.37 -19.90
C HIS A 377 -12.98 22.15 -18.42
N PRO A 378 -12.43 23.16 -17.71
CA PRO A 378 -12.06 23.06 -16.29
C PRO A 378 -13.20 22.63 -15.37
N LYS A 379 -14.45 23.04 -15.69
CA LYS A 379 -15.66 22.63 -14.97
C LYS A 379 -15.87 21.10 -14.91
N ASN A 380 -15.24 20.35 -15.81
CA ASN A 380 -15.27 18.90 -15.78
C ASN A 380 -14.39 18.31 -14.67
N TRP A 381 -13.49 19.11 -14.11
CA TRP A 381 -12.58 18.70 -13.06
C TRP A 381 -13.06 19.23 -11.71
N ARG A 382 -13.01 18.36 -10.71
CA ARG A 382 -13.36 18.71 -9.34
C ARG A 382 -12.40 18.03 -8.39
N ARG A 383 -11.77 18.80 -7.50
CA ARG A 383 -11.02 18.22 -6.37
C ARG A 383 -11.95 17.36 -5.54
N ALA A 384 -11.48 16.20 -5.11
CA ALA A 384 -12.28 15.22 -4.37
C ALA A 384 -12.45 15.54 -2.88
N GLY A 385 -12.36 16.82 -2.52
CA GLY A 385 -12.44 17.31 -1.14
C GLY A 385 -11.71 18.63 -0.95
N PRO A 386 -11.80 19.23 0.24
CA PRO A 386 -11.00 20.40 0.61
C PRO A 386 -9.53 20.04 0.82
N ASP A 387 -8.65 21.05 0.83
CA ASP A 387 -7.28 20.91 1.31
C ASP A 387 -7.28 20.67 2.85
N PRO A 388 -6.18 20.15 3.43
CA PRO A 388 -6.10 19.90 4.86
C PRO A 388 -6.31 21.20 5.64
N ARG A 389 -7.02 21.12 6.78
CA ARG A 389 -7.25 22.26 7.68
C ARG A 389 -6.13 22.42 8.69
#